data_AF-A0A1C6C2Y7-F1
#
_entry.id   AF-A0A1C6C2Y7-F1
#
_cell.length_a   1.000
_cell.length_b   1.000
_cell.length_c   1.000
_cell.angle_alpha   90.00
_cell.angle_beta   90.00
_cell.angle_gamma   90.00
#
_symmetry.space_group_name_H-M   'P 1'
#
loop_
_entity.id
_entity.type
_entity.pdbx_description
1 polymer ?
#
loop_
_entity_poly.entity_id
_entity_poly.type
_entity_poly.pdbx_seq_one_letter_code
_entity_poly.pdbx_strand_id
1 'polypeptide(L)'
;MEELQQIMQDKDLTLQAKAIYIYFLQNSNGEKSFKLKSPSAIQNELGIGSHTYYSHVHKLIDGGYIKIQQTRNEKNRYSGVKCIFLNGGKENEQ
;
A
#
# COMPACT_ATOMS: atom_id res chain seq x y z
N MET A 1 -5.63 1.08 14.56
CA MET A 1 -5.15 -0.08 15.35
C MET A 1 -5.69 -1.40 14.79
N GLU A 2 -6.96 -1.47 14.42
CA GLU A 2 -7.58 -2.67 13.83
C GLU A 2 -6.93 -3.12 12.51
N GLU A 3 -6.64 -2.20 11.59
CA GLU A 3 -5.99 -2.50 10.29
C GLU A 3 -4.57 -3.09 10.45
N LEU A 4 -3.82 -2.61 11.44
CA LEU A 4 -2.49 -3.16 11.76
C LEU A 4 -2.59 -4.59 12.27
N GLN A 5 -3.60 -4.89 13.07
CA GLN A 5 -3.82 -6.24 13.59
C GLN A 5 -4.12 -7.22 12.45
N GLN A 6 -4.98 -6.85 11.49
CA GLN A 6 -5.33 -7.67 10.33
C GLN A 6 -4.10 -8.02 9.50
N ILE A 7 -3.28 -7.03 9.13
CA ILE A 7 -2.04 -7.23 8.36
C ILE A 7 -1.06 -8.14 9.10
N MET A 8 -0.92 -7.96 10.41
CA MET A 8 0.03 -8.75 11.20
C MET A 8 -0.41 -10.21 11.34
N GLN A 9 -1.71 -10.47 11.39
CA GLN A 9 -2.29 -11.81 11.51
C GLN A 9 -2.43 -12.56 10.18
N ASP A 10 -2.46 -11.86 9.05
CA ASP A 10 -2.52 -12.50 7.74
C ASP A 10 -1.25 -13.33 7.46
N LYS A 11 -1.44 -14.63 7.19
CA LYS A 11 -0.38 -15.60 6.91
C LYS A 11 0.03 -15.62 5.43
N ASP A 12 -0.81 -15.11 4.54
CA ASP A 12 -0.54 -15.03 3.10
C ASP A 12 0.37 -13.84 2.78
N LEU A 13 0.40 -12.84 3.66
CA LEU A 13 1.33 -11.73 3.58
C LEU A 13 2.72 -12.10 4.09
N THR A 14 3.72 -11.87 3.25
CA THR A 14 5.13 -12.00 3.64
C THR A 14 5.54 -10.86 4.58
N LEU A 15 6.63 -11.05 5.31
CA LEU A 15 7.20 -9.99 6.15
C LEU A 15 7.49 -8.70 5.38
N GLN A 16 7.93 -8.81 4.12
CA GLN A 16 8.20 -7.64 3.27
C GLN A 16 6.93 -6.90 2.86
N ALA A 17 5.83 -7.62 2.59
CA ALA A 17 4.54 -7.00 2.31
C ALA A 17 4.01 -6.26 3.55
N LYS A 18 4.11 -6.87 4.73
CA LYS A 18 3.76 -6.22 6.01
C LYS A 18 4.60 -4.97 6.25
N ALA A 19 5.91 -5.02 6.01
CA ALA A 19 6.80 -3.87 6.16
C ALA A 19 6.44 -2.71 5.21
N ILE A 20 6.13 -3.00 3.94
CA ILE A 20 5.68 -1.98 2.97
C ILE A 20 4.36 -1.35 3.43
N TYR A 21 3.40 -2.16 3.91
CA TYR A 21 2.14 -1.65 4.44
C TYR A 21 2.36 -0.70 5.62
N ILE A 22 3.19 -1.10 6.60
CA ILE A 22 3.51 -0.27 7.77
C ILE A 22 4.19 1.03 7.33
N TYR A 23 5.10 0.96 6.38
CA TYR A 23 5.73 2.15 5.80
C TYR A 23 4.69 3.09 5.18
N PHE A 24 3.72 2.57 4.41
CA PHE A 24 2.62 3.38 3.89
C PHE A 24 1.78 4.00 5.00
N LEU A 25 1.46 3.23 6.04
CA LEU A 25 0.68 3.72 7.18
C LEU A 25 1.38 4.90 7.88
N GLN A 26 2.70 4.82 8.08
CA GLN A 26 3.48 5.91 8.65
C GLN A 26 3.45 7.17 7.77
N ASN A 27 3.54 7.02 6.44
CA ASN A 27 3.49 8.15 5.51
C ASN A 27 2.09 8.76 5.36
N SER A 28 1.04 8.07 5.81
CA SER A 28 -0.33 8.54 5.73
C SER A 28 -0.73 9.50 6.84
N ASN A 29 0.03 9.58 7.93
CA ASN A 29 -0.32 10.32 9.13
C ASN A 29 -1.74 10.00 9.67
N GLY A 30 -2.23 8.77 9.45
CA GLY A 30 -3.56 8.32 9.88
C GLY A 30 -4.68 8.64 8.88
N GLU A 31 -4.37 9.20 7.71
CA GLU A 31 -5.36 9.43 6.66
C GLU A 31 -5.66 8.15 5.86
N LYS A 32 -6.94 7.97 5.50
CA LYS A 32 -7.39 6.84 4.66
C LYS A 32 -6.74 6.83 3.28
N SER A 33 -6.25 7.96 2.79
CA SER A 33 -5.51 8.03 1.55
C SER A 33 -4.44 9.08 1.61
N PHE A 34 -3.29 8.81 0.99
CA PHE A 34 -2.15 9.73 0.96
C PHE A 34 -1.45 9.70 -0.39
N LYS A 35 -0.69 10.75 -0.70
CA LYS A 35 0.11 10.81 -1.92
C LYS A 35 1.34 9.91 -1.79
N LEU A 36 1.52 8.95 -2.71
CA LEU A 36 2.74 8.14 -2.71
C LEU A 36 3.93 8.94 -3.20
N LYS A 37 5.08 8.68 -2.56
CA LYS A 37 6.38 9.00 -3.11
C LYS A 37 6.64 8.18 -4.39
N SER A 38 7.68 8.53 -5.13
CA SER A 38 8.09 7.73 -6.29
C SER A 38 8.49 6.31 -5.84
N PRO A 39 8.22 5.27 -6.66
CA PRO A 39 8.65 3.91 -6.33
C PRO A 39 10.14 3.81 -6.01
N SER A 40 10.99 4.54 -6.73
CA SER A 40 12.44 4.56 -6.48
C SER A 40 12.82 5.15 -5.13
N ALA A 41 12.12 6.18 -4.65
CA ALA A 41 12.35 6.74 -3.32
C ALA A 41 11.98 5.72 -2.23
N ILE A 42 10.82 5.07 -2.38
CA ILE A 42 10.35 4.06 -1.42
C ILE A 42 11.31 2.85 -1.40
N GLN A 43 11.75 2.39 -2.57
CA GLN A 43 12.73 1.32 -2.73
C GLN A 43 14.06 1.64 -2.04
N ASN A 44 14.54 2.87 -2.20
CA ASN A 44 15.77 3.33 -1.56
C ASN A 44 15.63 3.42 -0.03
N GLU A 45 14.54 4.02 0.47
CA GLU A 45 14.28 4.16 1.90
C GLU A 45 14.08 2.81 2.61
N LEU A 46 13.45 1.83 1.92
CA LEU A 46 13.24 0.47 2.45
C LEU A 46 14.40 -0.49 2.16
N GLY A 47 15.36 -0.12 1.33
CA GLY A 47 16.47 -1.00 0.93
C GLY A 47 16.03 -2.24 0.15
N ILE A 48 14.96 -2.14 -0.65
CA ILE A 48 14.41 -3.27 -1.42
C ILE A 48 14.53 -3.05 -2.93
N GLY A 49 14.73 -4.14 -3.66
CA GLY A 49 14.76 -4.13 -5.12
C GLY A 49 13.40 -3.85 -5.76
N SER A 50 13.42 -3.45 -7.02
CA SER A 50 12.21 -3.14 -7.80
C SER A 50 11.23 -4.30 -7.87
N HIS A 51 11.72 -5.51 -8.19
CA HIS A 51 10.89 -6.72 -8.25
C HIS A 51 10.20 -7.00 -6.91
N THR A 52 10.94 -6.92 -5.80
CA THR A 52 10.43 -7.09 -4.44
C THR A 52 9.34 -6.08 -4.13
N TYR A 53 9.58 -4.81 -4.42
CA TYR A 53 8.60 -3.74 -4.21
C TYR A 53 7.29 -4.02 -4.95
N TYR A 54 7.34 -4.21 -6.28
CA TYR A 54 6.12 -4.39 -7.06
C TYR A 54 5.39 -5.70 -6.74
N SER A 55 6.13 -6.80 -6.52
CA SER A 55 5.53 -8.09 -6.15
C SER A 55 4.73 -7.99 -4.85
N HIS A 56 5.29 -7.37 -3.81
CA HIS A 56 4.60 -7.24 -2.52
C HIS A 56 3.53 -6.15 -2.51
N VAL A 57 3.70 -5.07 -3.27
CA VAL A 57 2.62 -4.09 -3.48
C VAL A 57 1.43 -4.73 -4.20
N HIS A 58 1.66 -5.57 -5.22
CA HIS A 58 0.58 -6.33 -5.85
C HIS A 58 -0.10 -7.27 -4.86
N LYS A 59 0.63 -7.99 -4.01
CA LYS A 59 0.01 -8.81 -2.94
C LYS A 59 -0.91 -8.01 -2.03
N LEU A 60 -0.53 -6.78 -1.66
CA LEU A 60 -1.37 -5.91 -0.84
C LEU A 60 -2.62 -5.41 -1.61
N ILE A 61 -2.50 -5.19 -2.92
CA ILE A 61 -3.64 -4.81 -3.77
C ILE A 61 -4.60 -6.01 -3.95
N ASP A 62 -4.06 -7.16 -4.29
CA ASP A 62 -4.82 -8.40 -4.53
C ASP A 62 -5.49 -8.90 -3.24
N GLY A 63 -4.84 -8.72 -2.09
CA GLY A 63 -5.40 -8.99 -0.77
C GLY A 63 -6.43 -7.95 -0.30
N GLY A 64 -6.68 -6.91 -1.09
CA GLY A 64 -7.67 -5.88 -0.75
C GLY A 64 -7.27 -4.99 0.42
N TYR A 65 -5.97 -4.86 0.72
CA TYR A 65 -5.46 -4.00 1.79
C TYR A 65 -5.27 -2.56 1.34
N ILE A 66 -4.86 -2.37 0.08
CA ILE A 66 -4.62 -1.04 -0.48
C ILE A 66 -5.13 -0.94 -1.91
N LYS A 67 -5.38 0.29 -2.35
CA LYS A 67 -5.62 0.64 -3.75
C LYS A 67 -4.69 1.77 -4.17
N ILE A 68 -4.07 1.60 -5.33
CA ILE A 68 -3.21 2.61 -5.94
C ILE A 68 -4.01 3.29 -7.06
N GLN A 69 -4.17 4.62 -6.99
CA GLN A 69 -4.94 5.39 -7.97
C GLN A 69 -4.12 6.56 -8.51
N GLN A 70 -4.09 6.74 -9.82
CA GLN A 70 -3.52 7.93 -10.45
C GLN A 70 -4.36 9.16 -10.09
N THR A 71 -3.68 10.24 -9.70
CA THR A 71 -4.32 11.53 -9.46
C THR A 71 -4.19 12.41 -10.69
N ARG A 72 -5.21 13.22 -10.92
CA ARG A 72 -5.21 14.25 -11.97
C ARG A 72 -5.47 15.61 -11.36
N ASN A 73 -4.95 16.66 -11.97
CA ASN A 73 -5.25 18.04 -11.58
C ASN A 73 -6.58 18.52 -12.19
N GLU A 74 -6.98 19.76 -11.91
CA GLU A 74 -8.21 20.38 -12.40
C GLU A 74 -8.30 20.42 -13.94
N LYS A 75 -7.14 20.38 -14.62
CA LYS A 75 -7.04 20.33 -16.09
C LYS A 75 -6.99 18.90 -16.63
N ASN A 76 -7.38 17.90 -15.82
CA ASN A 76 -7.38 16.48 -16.13
C ASN A 76 -5.99 15.92 -16.54
N ARG A 77 -4.89 16.57 -16.14
CA ARG A 77 -3.51 16.11 -16.37
C ARG A 77 -3.01 15.28 -15.20
N TYR A 78 -2.18 14.28 -15.48
CA TYR A 78 -1.53 13.47 -14.44
C TYR A 78 -0.81 14.37 -13.42
N SER A 79 -1.08 14.14 -12.13
CA SER A 79 -0.49 14.90 -11.02
C SER A 79 0.23 14.03 -9.98
N GLY A 80 0.16 12.70 -10.13
CA GLY A 80 0.80 11.76 -9.21
C GLY A 80 -0.02 10.50 -9.00
N VAL A 81 0.26 9.83 -7.89
CA VAL A 81 -0.41 8.60 -7.47
C VAL A 81 -0.76 8.73 -6.00
N LYS A 82 -1.95 8.27 -5.63
CA LYS A 82 -2.39 8.15 -4.23
C LYS A 82 -2.58 6.68 -3.85
N CYS A 83 -2.20 6.36 -2.61
CA CYS A 83 -2.55 5.10 -1.96
C CYS A 83 -3.84 5.34 -1.19
N ILE A 84 -4.74 4.38 -1.19
CA ILE A 84 -5.96 4.36 -0.39
C ILE A 84 -5.92 3.08 0.43
N PHE A 85 -5.99 3.18 1.75
CA PHE A 85 -6.20 2.01 2.61
C PHE A 85 -7.64 1.54 2.44
N LEU A 86 -7.76 0.24 2.28
CA LEU A 86 -9.02 -0.47 2.24
C LEU A 86 -9.19 -1.20 3.58
N ASN A 87 -10.42 -1.56 3.92
CA ASN A 87 -10.73 -2.27 5.17
C ASN A 87 -10.32 -3.76 5.10
N GLY A 88 -9.12 -4.04 4.57
CA GLY A 88 -8.63 -5.33 4.11
C GLY A 88 -9.03 -6.49 5.00
N GLY A 89 -10.00 -7.24 4.50
CA GLY A 89 -10.28 -8.62 4.82
C GLY A 89 -10.90 -9.15 3.54
N LYS A 90 -10.55 -10.36 3.13
CA LYS A 90 -11.42 -11.07 2.19
C LYS A 90 -12.80 -11.15 2.84
N GLU A 91 -13.68 -10.22 2.51
CA GLU A 91 -15.10 -10.43 2.67
C GLU A 91 -15.43 -11.59 1.73
N ASN A 92 -15.97 -12.67 2.31
CA ASN A 92 -16.50 -13.87 1.68
C ASN A 92 -15.49 -14.97 1.31
N GLU A 93 -15.30 -15.91 2.24
CA GLU A 93 -15.43 -17.32 1.88
C GLU A 93 -16.50 -17.90 2.80
N GLN A 94 -17.74 -17.95 2.28
CA GLN A 94 -18.85 -18.74 2.84
C GLN A 94 -18.74 -20.17 2.35
#